data_AF-A0A8T5GGA3-F1
#
_entry.id   AF-A0A8T5GGA3-F1
#
_cell.length_a   1.000
_cell.length_b   1.000
_cell.length_c   1.000
_cell.angle_alpha   90.00
_cell.angle_beta   90.00
_cell.angle_gamma   90.00
#
_symmetry.space_group_name_H-M   'P 1'
#
loop_
_entity.id
_entity.type
_entity.pdbx_description
1 polymer ?
#
loop_
_entity_poly.entity_id
_entity_poly.type
_entity_poly.pdbx_seq_one_letter_code
_entity_poly.pdbx_strand_id
1 'polypeptide(L)' 'MELEVGQIWNHYKRPSQRYEIIAIAKDSDTLEEVIVYKALYQGEFKFGQIWARKINDFLGTVEKNGEQINRFNLVEE' A
#
# COMPACT_ATOMS: atom_id res chain seq x y z
N MET A 1 -11.13 -4.66 -7.27
CA MET A 1 -10.61 -3.31 -7.51
C MET A 1 -9.28 -3.51 -8.19
N GLU A 2 -9.11 -2.93 -9.37
CA GLU A 2 -7.85 -2.98 -10.09
C GLU A 2 -6.92 -1.91 -9.49
N LEU A 3 -5.68 -2.30 -9.21
CA LEU A 3 -4.67 -1.36 -8.73
C LEU A 3 -4.10 -0.63 -9.93
N GLU A 4 -3.92 0.68 -9.81
CA GLU A 4 -3.40 1.52 -10.88
C GLU A 4 -2.25 2.39 -10.35
N VAL A 5 -1.30 2.68 -11.23
CA VAL A 5 -0.21 3.62 -10.94
C VAL A 5 -0.80 5.03 -10.84
N GLY A 6 -0.40 5.77 -9.80
CA GLY A 6 -0.93 7.10 -9.48
C GLY A 6 -1.92 7.09 -8.32
N GLN A 7 -2.61 5.98 -8.07
CA GLN A 7 -3.59 5.89 -6.99
C GLN A 7 -2.95 6.19 -5.63
N ILE A 8 -3.66 6.96 -4.81
CA ILE A 8 -3.25 7.35 -3.47
C ILE A 8 -4.02 6.54 -2.44
N TRP A 9 -3.30 5.93 -1.51
CA TRP A 9 -3.85 5.05 -0.47
C TRP A 9 -3.37 5.47 0.91
N ASN A 10 -4.09 5.09 1.97
CA ASN A 10 -3.63 5.19 3.35
C ASN A 10 -3.64 3.84 4.05
N HIS A 11 -2.80 3.68 5.07
CA HIS A 11 -2.80 2.48 5.91
C HIS A 11 -3.75 2.67 7.11
N TYR A 12 -4.49 1.63 7.50
CA TYR A 12 -5.47 1.71 8.59
C TYR A 12 -4.91 2.20 9.94
N LYS A 13 -3.63 1.97 10.23
CA LYS A 13 -2.95 2.45 11.45
C LYS A 13 -2.55 3.93 11.40
N ARG A 14 -2.55 4.53 10.20
CA ARG A 14 -2.00 5.85 9.90
C ARG A 14 -2.88 6.55 8.85
N PRO A 15 -4.14 6.87 9.17
CA PRO A 15 -5.10 7.40 8.18
C PRO A 15 -4.69 8.75 7.57
N SER A 16 -3.84 9.52 8.25
CA SER A 16 -3.28 10.78 7.75
C SER A 16 -2.03 10.62 6.88
N GLN A 17 -1.43 9.43 6.84
CA GLN A 17 -0.24 9.14 6.05
C GLN A 17 -0.64 8.49 4.73
N ARG A 18 -0.29 9.15 3.63
CA ARG A 18 -0.64 8.74 2.28
C ARG A 18 0.54 8.10 1.56
N TYR A 19 0.22 7.22 0.62
CA TYR A 19 1.15 6.49 -0.21
C TYR A 19 0.65 6.51 -1.65
N GLU A 20 1.54 6.66 -2.61
CA GLU A 20 1.21 6.62 -4.05
C GLU A 20 1.78 5.34 -4.66
N ILE A 21 0.97 4.60 -5.41
CA ILE A 21 1.43 3.47 -6.20
C ILE A 21 2.23 4.02 -7.39
N ILE A 22 3.50 3.62 -7.50
CA ILE A 22 4.40 4.09 -8.57
C ILE A 22 4.71 3.01 -9.60
N ALA A 23 4.52 1.73 -9.26
CA ALA A 23 4.61 0.63 -10.21
C ALA A 23 3.87 -0.60 -9.70
N ILE A 24 3.49 -1.46 -10.64
CA ILE A 24 3.06 -2.85 -10.39
C ILE A 24 4.14 -3.74 -11.00
N ALA A 25 4.61 -4.71 -10.24
CA ALA A 25 5.74 -5.55 -10.61
C ALA A 25 5.50 -7.02 -10.22
N LYS A 26 6.44 -7.88 -10.62
CA LYS A 26 6.44 -9.30 -10.28
C LYS A 26 7.72 -9.63 -9.53
N ASP A 27 7.58 -10.27 -8.38
CA ASP A 27 8.74 -10.76 -7.62
C ASP A 27 9.47 -11.82 -8.46
N SER A 28 10.79 -11.68 -8.61
CA SER A 28 11.57 -12.58 -9.49
C SER A 28 11.73 -13.98 -8.92
N ASP A 29 11.66 -14.12 -7.60
CA ASP A 29 11.93 -15.38 -6.91
C ASP A 29 10.63 -16.16 -6.72
N THR A 30 9.52 -15.48 -6.40
CA THR A 30 8.22 -16.13 -6.14
C THR A 30 7.23 -16.05 -7.29
N LEU A 31 7.46 -15.17 -8.28
CA LEU A 31 6.54 -14.85 -9.36
C LEU A 31 5.19 -14.30 -8.89
N GLU A 32 5.09 -13.83 -7.65
CA GLU A 32 3.88 -13.16 -7.14
C GLU A 32 3.84 -11.70 -7.58
N GLU A 33 2.64 -11.16 -7.74
CA GLU A 33 2.47 -9.75 -8.04
C GLU A 33 2.67 -8.89 -6.80
N VAL A 34 3.45 -7.83 -6.96
CA VAL A 34 3.75 -6.85 -5.92
C VAL A 34 3.43 -5.45 -6.44
N ILE A 35 3.02 -4.57 -5.54
CA ILE A 35 3.06 -3.13 -5.80
C ILE A 35 4.35 -2.53 -5.29
N VAL A 36 4.79 -1.49 -5.98
CA VAL A 36 5.84 -0.57 -5.51
C VAL A 36 5.17 0.77 -5.28
N TYR A 37 5.33 1.33 -4.08
CA TYR A 37 4.67 2.56 -3.67
C TYR A 37 5.60 3.45 -2.85
N LYS A 38 5.40 4.78 -2.91
CA LYS A 38 6.20 5.76 -2.15
C LYS A 38 5.36 6.42 -1.06
N ALA A 39 5.99 6.69 0.08
CA ALA A 39 5.39 7.49 1.15
C ALA A 39 5.30 8.98 0.77
N LEU A 40 4.14 9.60 0.94
CA LEU A 40 3.90 11.03 0.69
C LEU A 40 4.02 11.87 1.97
N TYR A 41 4.87 11.44 2.91
CA TYR A 41 5.06 12.10 4.21
C TYR A 41 6.49 11.90 4.72
N GLN A 42 6.89 12.74 5.67
CA GLN A 42 8.14 12.56 6.42
C GLN A 42 7.89 11.68 7.64
N GLY A 43 8.72 10.65 7.84
CA GLY A 43 8.64 9.75 8.98
C GLY A 43 10.01 9.39 9.52
N GLU A 44 10.13 8.18 10.06
CA GLU A 44 11.41 7.59 10.49
C GLU A 44 12.39 7.44 9.30
N PHE A 45 11.85 7.10 8.14
CA PHE A 45 12.59 7.04 6.88
C PHE A 45 12.50 8.37 6.14
N LYS A 46 13.36 8.54 5.12
CA LYS A 46 13.35 9.71 4.24
C LYS A 46 11.97 9.95 3.62
N PHE A 47 11.63 11.21 3.35
CA PHE A 47 10.49 11.55 2.51
C PHE A 47 10.57 10.80 1.17
N GLY A 48 9.43 10.28 0.69
CA GLY A 48 9.41 9.47 -0.52
C GLY A 48 10.00 8.07 -0.34
N GLN A 49 10.09 7.54 0.88
CA GLN A 49 10.52 6.15 1.10
C GLN A 49 9.69 5.19 0.25
N ILE A 50 10.39 4.37 -0.54
CA ILE A 50 9.80 3.39 -1.44
C ILE A 50 9.67 2.05 -0.71
N TRP A 51 8.54 1.37 -0.94
CA TRP A 51 8.22 0.07 -0.40
C TRP A 51 7.75 -0.85 -1.52
N ALA A 52 8.04 -2.14 -1.37
CA ALA A 52 7.45 -3.21 -2.18
C ALA A 52 6.57 -4.09 -1.29
N ARG A 53 5.40 -4.49 -1.77
CA ARG A 53 4.48 -5.35 -1.02
C ARG A 53 3.64 -6.21 -1.96
N LYS A 54 3.38 -7.46 -1.58
CA LYS A 54 2.46 -8.34 -2.32
C LYS A 54 1.09 -7.68 -2.45
N ILE A 55 0.50 -7.78 -3.65
CA ILE A 55 -0.84 -7.24 -3.92
C ILE A 55 -1.87 -7.81 -2.94
N ASN A 56 -1.83 -9.12 -2.70
CA ASN A 56 -2.76 -9.80 -1.80
C ASN A 56 -2.66 -9.29 -0.35
N ASP A 57 -1.46 -8.94 0.11
CA ASP A 57 -1.28 -8.39 1.46
C ASP A 57 -1.75 -6.94 1.55
N PHE A 58 -1.59 -6.18 0.47
CA PHE A 58 -1.99 -4.78 0.37
C PHE A 58 -3.51 -4.64 0.33
N LEU A 59 -4.18 -5.41 -0.53
CA LEU A 59 -5.64 -5.46 -0.66
C LEU A 59 -6.32 -6.31 0.45
N GLY A 60 -5.53 -7.02 1.25
CA GLY A 60 -6.02 -7.88 2.31
C GLY A 60 -6.64 -7.12 3.49
N THR A 61 -7.27 -7.88 4.37
CA THR A 61 -7.88 -7.38 5.60
C THR A 61 -7.04 -7.71 6.83
N VAL A 62 -7.37 -7.05 7.94
CA VAL A 62 -6.82 -7.31 9.28
C VAL A 62 -7.94 -7.24 10.30
N GLU A 63 -7.83 -8.05 11.35
CA GLU A 63 -8.74 -7.96 12.48
C GLU A 63 -8.33 -6.80 13.39
N LYS A 64 -9.27 -5.91 13.69
CA LYS A 64 -9.10 -4.82 14.64
C LYS A 64 -10.37 -4.69 15.47
N ASN A 65 -10.25 -4.87 16.78
CA ASN A 65 -11.38 -4.81 17.71
C ASN A 65 -12.53 -5.79 17.36
N GLY A 66 -12.19 -6.98 16.86
CA GLY A 66 -13.19 -7.99 16.46
C GLY A 66 -13.84 -7.75 15.09
N GLU A 67 -13.45 -6.69 14.37
CA GLU A 67 -13.93 -6.39 13.03
C GLU A 67 -12.82 -6.61 11.99
N GLN A 68 -13.20 -7.16 10.83
CA GLN A 68 -12.31 -7.28 9.68
C GLN A 68 -12.33 -5.98 8.88
N ILE A 69 -11.19 -5.31 8.80
CA ILE A 69 -11.03 -4.03 8.07
C ILE A 69 -9.95 -4.15 7.00
N ASN A 70 -10.06 -3.35 5.94
CA ASN A 70 -9.01 -3.30 4.91
C ASN A 70 -7.70 -2.77 5.50
N ARG A 71 -6.59 -3.37 5.09
CA ARG A 71 -5.26 -2.91 5.51
C ARG A 71 -4.94 -1.52 4.94
N PHE A 72 -5.30 -1.31 3.68
CA PHE A 72 -5.21 -0.03 3.00
C PHE A 72 -6.56 0.39 2.43
N ASN A 73 -6.81 1.70 2.39
CA ASN A 73 -7.99 2.26 1.77
C ASN A 73 -7.58 3.25 0.69
N LEU A 74 -8.28 3.19 -0.45
CA LEU A 74 -8.14 4.15 -1.54
C LEU A 74 -8.58 5.54 -1.05
N VAL A 75 -7.79 6.54 -1.38
CA VAL A 75 -8.01 7.95 -1.02
C VAL A 75 -8.25 8.79 -2.26
N GLU A 76 -7.52 8.53 -3.35
CA GLU A 76 -7.60 9.25 -4.62
C GLU A 76 -7.23 8.30 -5.78
N GLU A 77 -7.90 8.45 -6.92
CA GLU A 77 -7.63 7.73 -8.16
C GLU A 77 -6.58 8.44 -9.01
#